data_AF-A0A957Y769-F1
#
_entry.id   AF-A0A957Y769-F1
#
_cell.length_a   1.000
_cell.length_b   1.000
_cell.length_c   1.000
_cell.angle_alpha   90.00
_cell.angle_beta   90.00
_cell.angle_gamma   90.00
#
_symmetry.space_group_name_H-M   'P 1'
#
loop_
_entity.id
_entity.type
_entity.pdbx_description
1 polymer ?
#
loop_
_entity_poly.entity_id
_entity_poly.type
_entity_poly.pdbx_seq_one_letter_code
_entity_poly.pdbx_strand_id
1 'polypeptide(L)'
;MINDNHVLIVTGMDRSGTSWVAGAMRASGVFMGEQLYKAGRGNKFGHFEDEDFLRFHVRLLQDSDLEGLYRYSLADSLPAEIPISDGYVQKALQLIEHRNKHRLWGFKNPRAVLFLDFWKQLIPDVKIVCLYRHPLETCMSLFNRGDGFPDLGGVFRAFQHRMGHALDFKKRYPQQILLCNIHQIIIDPGLLQQKITNLFDISLKGLNTNLKQSFVPQAFSGISASLATLTKFYQLYPDAAYLFEQLEQEADIPGHEETQQLTEFCSRDSKTNPPPESEHKDPAHPNLELFYSLVEDSLQAESTRKKIIEGLLENVKIIGRVQEDHKKLHRKISSLSAEQNNLSVERDRLSTEINGLARERDSLNKQIQNYEHRLQSLDLMTRHLISLILTNMRAISQDPAKIKEKFRRWIDYRFRGKKLEFDREIPADTSANLVSSSTDDIS
;
A
#
# COMPACT_ATOMS: atom_id res chain seq x y z
N MET A 1 21.92 29.08 33.67
CA MET A 1 21.03 29.28 32.51
C MET A 1 20.33 27.97 32.25
N ILE A 2 19.00 27.95 32.14
CA ILE A 2 18.28 26.75 31.68
C ILE A 2 18.72 26.57 30.23
N ASN A 3 19.41 25.46 29.95
CA ASN A 3 19.95 25.19 28.63
C ASN A 3 18.82 24.56 27.82
N ASP A 4 18.17 25.33 26.94
CA ASP A 4 17.06 24.88 26.07
C ASP A 4 17.54 23.95 24.92
N ASN A 5 18.76 23.43 25.03
CA ASN A 5 19.38 22.56 24.04
C ASN A 5 18.98 21.11 24.29
N HIS A 6 18.43 20.48 23.26
CA HIS A 6 18.19 19.03 23.27
C HIS A 6 19.40 18.32 22.67
N VAL A 7 19.93 17.35 23.43
CA VAL A 7 21.08 16.53 22.99
C VAL A 7 20.64 15.09 22.76
N LEU A 8 20.82 14.60 21.53
CA LEU A 8 20.51 13.23 21.13
C LEU A 8 21.78 12.42 20.88
N ILE A 9 21.97 11.32 21.60
CA ILE A 9 23.04 10.36 21.33
C ILE A 9 22.45 9.16 20.59
N VAL A 10 22.94 8.88 19.38
CA VAL A 10 22.62 7.63 18.68
C VAL A 10 23.75 6.64 18.91
N THR A 11 23.43 5.55 19.61
CA THR A 11 24.42 4.57 20.09
C THR A 11 23.88 3.15 19.96
N GLY A 12 24.64 2.16 20.41
CA GLY A 12 24.18 0.78 20.50
C GLY A 12 25.27 -0.23 20.18
N MET A 13 24.92 -1.32 19.52
CA MET A 13 25.96 -2.17 18.95
C MET A 13 26.42 -1.63 17.59
N ASP A 14 27.65 -1.92 17.21
CA ASP A 14 28.03 -1.77 15.82
C ASP A 14 27.06 -2.55 14.92
N ARG A 15 26.82 -2.03 13.72
CA ARG A 15 25.99 -2.67 12.69
C ARG A 15 24.50 -2.85 13.05
N SER A 16 24.01 -2.34 14.17
CA SER A 16 22.58 -2.30 14.51
C SER A 16 21.79 -1.18 13.80
N GLY A 17 22.29 -0.65 12.69
CA GLY A 17 21.60 0.43 11.95
C GLY A 17 21.82 1.85 12.50
N THR A 18 22.75 2.06 13.43
CA THR A 18 23.08 3.38 14.00
C THR A 18 23.38 4.45 12.96
N SER A 19 24.12 4.11 11.89
CA SER A 19 24.39 5.05 10.80
C SER A 19 23.15 5.42 10.00
N TRP A 20 22.23 4.47 9.77
CA TRP A 20 20.99 4.70 9.02
C TRP A 20 20.06 5.65 9.79
N VAL A 21 19.85 5.36 11.08
CA VAL A 21 19.05 6.22 11.97
C VAL A 21 19.68 7.60 12.13
N ALA A 22 20.99 7.68 12.34
CA ALA A 22 21.68 8.97 12.48
C ALA A 22 21.60 9.82 11.21
N GLY A 23 21.74 9.20 10.03
CA GLY A 23 21.56 9.88 8.74
C GLY A 23 20.13 10.42 8.58
N ALA A 24 19.12 9.63 8.93
CA ALA A 24 17.73 10.06 8.85
C ALA A 24 17.40 11.18 9.86
N MET A 25 17.96 11.13 11.08
CA MET A 25 17.84 12.21 12.07
C MET A 25 18.50 13.50 11.59
N ARG A 26 19.69 13.42 10.97
CA ARG A 26 20.34 14.58 10.34
C ARG A 26 19.45 15.20 9.28
N ALA A 27 18.88 14.38 8.39
CA ALA A 27 17.93 14.83 7.37
C ALA A 27 16.63 15.40 7.96
N SER A 28 16.35 15.12 9.23
CA SER A 28 15.17 15.61 9.97
C SER A 28 15.47 16.81 10.87
N GLY A 29 16.64 17.45 10.71
CA GLY A 29 16.99 18.71 11.37
C GLY A 29 17.85 18.58 12.64
N VAL A 30 18.32 17.40 13.01
CA VAL A 30 19.28 17.24 14.12
C VAL A 30 20.68 17.61 13.62
N PHE A 31 21.35 18.54 14.31
CA PHE A 31 22.76 18.81 14.04
C PHE A 31 23.63 17.66 14.54
N MET A 32 24.17 16.84 13.62
CA MET A 32 24.94 15.62 13.96
C MET A 32 26.47 15.82 13.90
N GLY A 33 26.95 17.06 13.84
CA GLY A 33 28.37 17.40 13.67
C GLY A 33 28.69 18.09 12.34
N GLU A 34 29.81 18.82 12.34
CA GLU A 34 30.33 19.56 11.18
C GLU A 34 31.07 18.62 10.21
N GLN A 35 32.00 17.84 10.77
CA GLN A 35 32.82 16.87 10.03
C GLN A 35 32.37 15.47 10.40
N LEU A 36 31.72 14.81 9.43
CA LEU A 36 31.24 13.45 9.59
C LEU A 36 32.23 12.47 8.98
N TYR A 37 32.52 11.41 9.72
CA TYR A 37 33.41 10.35 9.27
C TYR A 37 32.91 9.75 7.95
N LYS A 38 33.82 9.75 6.96
CA LYS A 38 33.52 9.56 5.55
C LYS A 38 32.93 8.18 5.24
N ALA A 39 32.23 8.11 4.11
CA ALA A 39 31.81 6.84 3.53
C ALA A 39 33.03 5.95 3.25
N GLY A 40 32.86 4.64 3.42
CA GLY A 40 33.90 3.65 3.21
C GLY A 40 33.32 2.32 2.72
N ARG A 41 34.18 1.32 2.50
CA ARG A 41 33.76 -0.02 2.03
C ARG A 41 32.65 -0.63 2.90
N GLY A 42 32.72 -0.43 4.22
CA GLY A 42 31.74 -0.96 5.18
C GLY A 42 30.45 -0.14 5.33
N ASN A 43 30.38 1.05 4.75
CA ASN A 43 29.20 1.92 4.76
C ASN A 43 29.28 2.98 3.65
N LYS A 44 28.60 2.72 2.53
CA LYS A 44 28.64 3.54 1.31
C LYS A 44 28.00 4.92 1.47
N PHE A 45 27.17 5.13 2.49
CA PHE A 45 26.42 6.36 2.71
C PHE A 45 27.04 7.28 3.78
N GLY A 46 28.19 6.89 4.35
CA GLY A 46 28.83 7.63 5.43
C GLY A 46 28.46 7.08 6.80
N HIS A 47 29.37 7.22 7.75
CA HIS A 47 29.19 6.67 9.11
C HIS A 47 28.32 7.56 10.00
N PHE A 48 28.14 8.83 9.62
CA PHE A 48 27.45 9.86 10.39
C PHE A 48 28.01 10.04 11.81
N GLU A 49 29.27 9.67 12.02
CA GLU A 49 29.99 9.86 13.28
C GLU A 49 30.68 11.22 13.24
N ASP A 50 30.39 12.09 14.20
CA ASP A 50 31.15 13.33 14.38
C ASP A 50 32.60 12.97 14.71
N GLU A 51 33.54 13.41 13.87
CA GLU A 51 34.95 13.02 13.98
C GLU A 51 35.58 13.43 15.32
N ASP A 52 35.12 14.52 15.95
CA ASP A 52 35.66 14.95 17.23
C ASP A 52 35.24 14.01 18.35
N PHE A 53 33.97 13.61 18.41
CA PHE A 53 33.47 12.62 19.37
C PHE A 53 34.05 11.24 19.11
N LEU A 54 34.24 10.87 17.83
CA LEU A 54 34.90 9.62 17.46
C LEU A 54 36.34 9.59 18.00
N ARG A 55 37.14 10.62 17.70
CA ARG A 55 38.52 10.76 18.19
C ARG A 55 38.59 10.82 19.70
N PHE A 56 37.63 11.49 20.35
CA PHE A 56 37.54 11.54 21.80
C PHE A 56 37.45 10.13 22.40
N HIS A 57 36.46 9.33 21.98
CA HIS A 57 36.29 7.98 22.54
C HIS A 57 37.46 7.05 22.19
N VAL A 58 37.99 7.14 20.95
CA VAL A 58 39.15 6.32 20.54
C VAL A 58 40.37 6.62 21.41
N ARG A 59 40.72 7.90 21.60
CA ARG A 59 41.88 8.27 22.42
C ARG A 59 41.68 7.94 23.88
N LEU A 60 40.47 8.11 24.42
CA LEU A 60 40.16 7.76 25.80
C LEU A 60 40.40 6.27 26.06
N LEU A 61 39.92 5.41 25.16
CA LEU A 61 40.15 3.97 25.25
C LEU A 61 41.64 3.62 25.08
N GLN A 62 42.36 4.27 24.17
CA GLN A 62 43.78 4.03 23.96
C GLN A 62 44.63 4.42 25.17
N ASP A 63 44.42 5.63 25.72
CA ASP A 63 45.15 6.13 26.89
C ASP A 63 44.84 5.34 28.17
N SER A 64 43.76 4.54 28.15
CA SER A 64 43.36 3.66 29.26
C SER A 64 43.78 2.21 29.04
N ASP A 65 44.55 1.89 28.01
CA ASP A 65 44.92 0.52 27.59
C ASP A 65 43.71 -0.39 27.30
N LEU A 66 42.61 0.20 26.84
CA LEU A 66 41.32 -0.45 26.56
C LEU A 66 40.93 -0.38 25.07
N GLU A 67 41.88 -0.18 24.16
CA GLU A 67 41.60 -0.09 22.72
C GLU A 67 40.95 -1.37 22.14
N GLY A 68 41.11 -2.50 22.83
CA GLY A 68 40.42 -3.76 22.55
C GLY A 68 38.88 -3.63 22.56
N LEU A 69 38.34 -2.79 23.45
CA LEU A 69 36.91 -2.42 23.48
C LEU A 69 36.45 -1.79 22.17
N TYR A 70 37.36 -1.18 21.41
CA TYR A 70 37.06 -0.61 20.12
C TYR A 70 37.02 -1.68 19.01
N ARG A 71 37.89 -2.70 19.05
CA ARG A 71 38.12 -3.65 17.94
C ARG A 71 37.50 -5.04 18.12
N TYR A 72 36.62 -5.23 19.11
CA TYR A 72 36.09 -6.56 19.53
C TYR A 72 37.16 -7.53 20.03
N SER A 73 38.38 -7.04 20.28
CA SER A 73 39.46 -7.81 20.87
C SER A 73 39.40 -7.58 22.38
N LEU A 74 38.60 -8.40 23.06
CA LEU A 74 38.32 -8.22 24.47
C LEU A 74 39.10 -9.23 25.29
N ALA A 75 39.78 -8.74 26.33
CA ALA A 75 40.26 -9.56 27.42
C ALA A 75 39.08 -10.26 28.12
N ASP A 76 39.37 -11.36 28.82
CA ASP A 76 38.35 -12.12 29.55
C ASP A 76 37.71 -11.32 30.70
N SER A 77 38.42 -10.31 31.20
CA SER A 77 37.90 -9.34 32.15
C SER A 77 37.89 -7.94 31.54
N LEU A 78 36.73 -7.28 31.62
CA LEU A 78 36.57 -5.88 31.24
C LEU A 78 36.20 -5.08 32.49
N PRO A 79 36.72 -3.85 32.64
CA PRO A 79 36.35 -3.02 33.76
C PRO A 79 34.86 -2.67 33.66
N ALA A 80 34.18 -2.64 34.80
CA ALA A 80 32.77 -2.26 34.87
C ALA A 80 32.56 -0.78 34.48
N GLU A 81 33.55 0.08 34.71
CA GLU A 81 33.56 1.47 34.28
C GLU A 81 34.91 1.81 33.66
N ILE A 82 34.88 2.63 32.61
CA ILE A 82 36.09 3.13 31.96
C ILE A 82 36.60 4.31 32.78
N PRO A 83 37.87 4.33 33.24
CA PRO A 83 38.41 5.46 33.97
C PRO A 83 38.49 6.70 33.05
N ILE A 84 37.99 7.84 33.55
CA ILE A 84 37.99 9.11 32.81
C ILE A 84 38.73 10.15 33.64
N SER A 85 39.85 10.64 33.13
CA SER A 85 40.62 11.70 33.81
C SER A 85 39.97 13.07 33.66
N ASP A 86 40.30 14.01 34.55
CA ASP A 86 39.83 15.40 34.48
C ASP A 86 40.15 16.06 33.13
N GLY A 87 41.28 15.70 32.52
CA GLY A 87 41.64 16.16 31.18
C GLY A 87 40.65 15.74 30.11
N TYR A 88 40.07 14.54 30.22
CA TYR A 88 38.98 14.09 29.33
C TYR A 88 37.65 14.76 29.66
N VAL A 89 37.35 15.02 30.94
CA VAL A 89 36.18 15.81 31.34
C VAL A 89 36.22 17.20 30.69
N GLN A 90 37.35 17.91 30.76
CA GLN A 90 37.50 19.24 30.15
C GLN A 90 37.34 19.21 28.62
N LYS A 91 37.94 18.22 27.95
CA LYS A 91 37.76 18.03 26.50
C LYS A 91 36.29 17.79 26.14
N ALA A 92 35.57 16.97 26.91
CA ALA A 92 34.15 16.72 26.65
C ALA A 92 33.29 17.98 26.84
N LEU A 93 33.55 18.78 27.88
CA LEU A 93 32.87 20.06 28.09
C LEU A 93 33.08 21.03 26.92
N GLN A 94 34.29 21.10 26.36
CA GLN A 94 34.56 21.89 25.16
C GLN A 94 33.78 21.41 23.93
N LEU A 95 33.66 20.09 23.74
CA LEU A 95 32.84 19.53 22.66
C LEU A 95 31.38 19.92 22.82
N ILE A 96 30.84 19.81 24.04
CA ILE A 96 29.46 20.18 24.39
C ILE A 96 29.22 21.68 24.13
N GLU A 97 30.11 22.55 24.62
CA GLU A 97 30.01 23.99 24.45
C GLU A 97 29.97 24.39 22.97
N HIS A 98 30.84 23.78 22.15
CA HIS A 98 30.85 24.05 20.71
C HIS A 98 29.52 23.68 20.03
N ARG A 99 28.89 22.57 20.45
CA ARG A 99 27.63 22.10 19.86
C ARG A 99 26.38 22.77 20.46
N ASN A 100 26.46 23.33 21.66
CA ASN A 100 25.37 24.09 22.30
C ASN A 100 24.97 25.37 21.55
N LYS A 101 25.70 25.76 20.49
CA LYS A 101 25.26 26.77 19.52
C LYS A 101 24.01 26.34 18.72
N HIS A 102 23.68 25.04 18.72
CA HIS A 102 22.52 24.46 18.05
C HIS A 102 21.47 24.05 19.07
N ARG A 103 20.22 24.51 18.90
CA ARG A 103 19.09 24.16 19.80
C ARG A 103 18.83 22.65 19.87
N LEU A 104 19.05 21.93 18.77
CA LEU A 104 18.90 20.48 18.68
C LEU A 104 20.14 19.90 18.01
N TRP A 105 20.94 19.19 18.79
CA TRP A 105 22.15 18.55 18.30
C TRP A 105 22.31 17.15 18.84
N GLY A 106 23.24 16.42 18.27
CA GLY A 106 23.55 15.07 18.67
C GLY A 106 24.85 14.60 18.06
N PHE A 107 25.23 13.39 18.44
CA PHE A 107 26.28 12.66 17.77
C PHE A 107 25.93 11.18 17.73
N LYS A 108 26.45 10.50 16.71
CA LYS A 108 26.40 9.05 16.63
C LYS A 108 27.78 8.50 16.93
N ASN A 109 27.83 7.47 17.76
CA ASN A 109 28.96 6.57 17.91
C ASN A 109 28.42 5.27 18.53
N PRO A 110 28.51 4.09 17.89
CA PRO A 110 27.98 2.86 18.47
C PRO A 110 28.58 2.57 19.86
N ARG A 111 29.88 2.87 20.06
CA ARG A 111 30.59 2.62 21.31
C ARG A 111 30.31 3.66 22.38
N ALA A 112 29.57 4.74 22.10
CA ALA A 112 29.16 5.71 23.11
C ALA A 112 28.35 5.05 24.24
N VAL A 113 27.78 3.87 24.00
CA VAL A 113 27.05 3.05 24.99
C VAL A 113 27.91 2.68 26.21
N LEU A 114 29.24 2.67 26.06
CA LEU A 114 30.16 2.46 27.19
C LEU A 114 30.33 3.69 28.09
N PHE A 115 29.82 4.84 27.64
CA PHE A 115 30.05 6.15 28.27
C PHE A 115 28.74 6.83 28.66
N LEU A 116 27.62 6.09 28.77
CA LEU A 116 26.32 6.69 29.01
C LEU A 116 26.25 7.48 30.33
N ASP A 117 26.79 6.91 31.41
CA ASP A 117 26.83 7.58 32.72
C ASP A 117 27.70 8.82 32.71
N PHE A 118 28.84 8.76 32.01
CA PHE A 118 29.71 9.92 31.81
C PHE A 118 28.98 11.05 31.07
N TRP A 119 28.31 10.75 29.95
CA TRP A 119 27.56 11.75 29.20
C TRP A 119 26.36 12.27 29.98
N LYS A 120 25.67 11.43 30.75
CA LYS A 120 24.58 11.80 31.67
C LYS A 120 25.04 12.75 32.77
N GLN A 121 26.26 12.56 33.29
CA GLN A 121 26.83 13.44 34.31
C GLN A 121 27.08 14.85 33.75
N LEU A 122 27.63 14.94 32.54
CA LEU A 122 27.93 16.23 31.90
C LEU A 122 26.70 16.89 31.27
N ILE A 123 25.73 16.08 30.84
CA ILE A 123 24.49 16.51 30.18
C ILE A 123 23.32 15.84 30.92
N PRO A 124 22.83 16.45 32.01
CA PRO A 124 21.81 15.82 32.86
C PRO A 124 20.52 15.41 32.17
N ASP A 125 20.15 16.07 31.06
CA ASP A 125 18.97 15.76 30.25
C ASP A 125 19.32 15.15 28.88
N VAL A 126 20.43 14.42 28.79
CA VAL A 126 20.80 13.70 27.56
C VAL A 126 19.71 12.72 27.15
N LYS A 127 19.40 12.66 25.86
CA LYS A 127 18.43 11.74 25.28
C LYS A 127 19.13 10.72 24.41
N ILE A 128 18.84 9.44 24.59
CA ILE A 128 19.61 8.36 23.97
C ILE A 128 18.71 7.51 23.09
N VAL A 129 19.11 7.28 21.85
CA VAL A 129 18.52 6.27 20.97
C VAL A 129 19.54 5.15 20.83
N CYS A 130 19.32 4.07 21.57
CA CYS A 130 20.19 2.90 21.62
C CYS A 130 19.62 1.79 20.73
N LEU A 131 20.32 1.47 19.66
CA LEU A 131 19.90 0.46 18.70
C LEU A 131 20.61 -0.86 18.95
N TYR A 132 19.84 -1.94 18.98
CA TYR A 132 20.37 -3.29 19.07
C TYR A 132 19.78 -4.18 17.98
N ARG A 133 20.42 -5.32 17.77
CA ARG A 133 20.02 -6.38 16.86
C ARG A 133 20.50 -7.71 17.42
N HIS A 134 19.99 -8.83 16.89
CA HIS A 134 20.41 -10.14 17.37
C HIS A 134 21.94 -10.33 17.24
N PRO A 135 22.63 -10.91 18.25
CA PRO A 135 24.09 -11.11 18.21
C PRO A 135 24.57 -11.88 16.97
N LEU A 136 23.88 -12.95 16.59
CA LEU A 136 24.21 -13.73 15.37
C LEU A 136 24.19 -12.87 14.10
N GLU A 137 23.19 -12.01 13.95
CA GLU A 137 23.16 -11.07 12.83
C GLU A 137 24.28 -10.05 12.91
N THR A 138 24.70 -9.70 14.14
CA THR A 138 25.90 -8.89 14.38
C THR A 138 27.12 -9.49 13.73
N CYS A 139 27.39 -10.75 14.00
CA CYS A 139 28.50 -11.50 13.42
C CYS A 139 28.41 -11.56 11.90
N MET A 140 27.24 -11.88 11.34
CA MET A 140 27.15 -12.06 9.89
C MET A 140 27.25 -10.77 9.09
N SER A 141 26.73 -9.65 9.60
CA SER A 141 26.93 -8.38 8.89
C SER A 141 28.32 -7.77 9.13
N LEU A 142 29.10 -8.29 10.08
CA LEU A 142 30.56 -8.09 10.14
C LEU A 142 31.28 -8.98 9.11
N PHE A 143 30.92 -10.26 8.99
CA PHE A 143 31.46 -11.16 7.98
C PHE A 143 31.24 -10.63 6.56
N ASN A 144 30.01 -10.25 6.23
CA ASN A 144 29.64 -9.68 4.93
C ASN A 144 30.33 -8.33 4.63
N ARG A 145 30.93 -7.68 5.63
CA ARG A 145 31.73 -6.46 5.43
C ARG A 145 33.06 -6.74 4.73
N GLY A 146 33.55 -7.98 4.79
CA GLY A 146 34.78 -8.43 4.13
C GLY A 146 36.05 -8.26 4.96
N ASP A 147 35.94 -8.12 6.28
CA ASP A 147 37.11 -7.97 7.18
C ASP A 147 37.68 -9.33 7.65
N GLY A 148 37.22 -10.44 7.06
CA GLY A 148 37.59 -11.79 7.44
C GLY A 148 36.58 -12.46 8.37
N PHE A 149 36.94 -13.65 8.85
CA PHE A 149 36.12 -14.43 9.76
C PHE A 149 36.00 -13.69 11.10
N PRO A 150 34.79 -13.34 11.58
CA PRO A 150 34.64 -12.68 12.87
C PRO A 150 34.97 -13.66 13.99
N ASP A 151 35.77 -13.23 14.97
CA ASP A 151 35.85 -13.92 16.26
C ASP A 151 34.48 -13.85 16.95
N LEU A 152 33.70 -14.94 16.84
CA LEU A 152 32.36 -15.02 17.42
C LEU A 152 32.39 -14.74 18.93
N GLY A 153 33.38 -15.30 19.64
CA GLY A 153 33.54 -15.09 21.08
C GLY A 153 33.78 -13.62 21.40
N GLY A 154 34.70 -12.97 20.69
CA GLY A 154 34.97 -11.54 20.84
C GLY A 154 33.76 -10.66 20.53
N VAL A 155 33.01 -10.97 19.47
CA VAL A 155 31.79 -10.22 19.11
C VAL A 155 30.69 -10.39 20.15
N PHE A 156 30.46 -11.60 20.66
CA PHE A 156 29.44 -11.85 21.67
C PHE A 156 29.81 -11.28 23.03
N ARG A 157 31.07 -11.36 23.47
CA ARG A 157 31.54 -10.65 24.66
C ARG A 157 31.38 -9.13 24.52
N ALA A 158 31.65 -8.60 23.33
CA ALA A 158 31.46 -7.16 23.07
C ALA A 158 29.99 -6.76 23.09
N PHE A 159 29.11 -7.61 22.55
CA PHE A 159 27.68 -7.43 22.65
C PHE A 159 27.23 -7.43 24.11
N GLN A 160 27.66 -8.42 24.89
CA GLN A 160 27.33 -8.56 26.31
C GLN A 160 27.72 -7.32 27.10
N HIS A 161 28.98 -6.92 26.99
CA HIS A 161 29.49 -5.78 27.73
C HIS A 161 28.76 -4.49 27.35
N ARG A 162 28.69 -4.18 26.05
CA ARG A 162 28.09 -2.93 25.56
C ARG A 162 26.59 -2.85 25.81
N MET A 163 25.84 -3.92 25.53
CA MET A 163 24.39 -3.91 25.70
C MET A 163 23.99 -4.09 27.15
N GLY A 164 24.86 -4.66 28.00
CA GLY A 164 24.72 -4.64 29.45
C GLY A 164 24.68 -3.21 29.99
N HIS A 165 25.59 -2.33 29.52
CA HIS A 165 25.54 -0.90 29.87
C HIS A 165 24.25 -0.21 29.42
N ALA A 166 23.77 -0.51 28.20
CA ALA A 166 22.50 0.04 27.72
C ALA A 166 21.31 -0.40 28.59
N LEU A 167 21.26 -1.68 28.95
CA LEU A 167 20.20 -2.27 29.75
C LEU A 167 20.21 -1.71 31.18
N ASP A 168 21.38 -1.62 31.80
CA ASP A 168 21.53 -1.03 33.13
C ASP A 168 21.11 0.45 33.13
N PHE A 169 21.55 1.22 32.13
CA PHE A 169 21.13 2.61 31.97
C PHE A 169 19.61 2.74 31.75
N LYS A 170 19.00 1.84 30.96
CA LYS A 170 17.53 1.79 30.76
C LYS A 170 16.78 1.59 32.06
N LYS A 171 17.26 0.68 32.92
CA LYS A 171 16.66 0.42 34.23
C LYS A 171 16.77 1.61 35.17
N ARG A 172 17.91 2.32 35.17
CA ARG A 172 18.13 3.48 36.05
C ARG A 172 17.47 4.77 35.54
N TYR A 173 17.44 4.98 34.23
CA TYR A 173 16.96 6.22 33.60
C TYR A 173 15.99 5.96 32.43
N PRO A 174 14.84 5.31 32.66
CA PRO A 174 13.94 4.85 31.59
C PRO A 174 13.38 5.98 30.71
N GLN A 175 13.36 7.22 31.21
CA GLN A 175 12.89 8.42 30.51
C GLN A 175 13.97 9.11 29.65
N GLN A 176 15.20 8.60 29.65
CA GLN A 176 16.33 9.20 28.93
C GLN A 176 16.90 8.32 27.83
N ILE A 177 16.42 7.09 27.70
CA ILE A 177 16.88 6.14 26.68
C ILE A 177 15.71 5.42 26.04
N LEU A 178 15.73 5.41 24.71
CA LEU A 178 14.96 4.51 23.87
C LEU A 178 15.84 3.32 23.52
N LEU A 179 15.42 2.14 23.94
CA LEU A 179 16.04 0.88 23.55
C LEU A 179 15.24 0.26 22.40
N CYS A 180 15.86 0.11 21.23
CA CYS A 180 15.13 -0.25 20.01
C CYS A 180 15.81 -1.36 19.20
N ASN A 181 15.05 -2.42 18.91
CA ASN A 181 15.42 -3.43 17.95
C ASN A 181 15.30 -2.86 16.54
N ILE A 182 16.37 -2.95 15.76
CA ILE A 182 16.41 -2.38 14.42
C ILE A 182 15.38 -3.00 13.47
N HIS A 183 15.03 -4.28 13.62
CA HIS A 183 14.08 -4.95 12.72
C HIS A 183 12.69 -4.34 12.78
N GLN A 184 12.24 -4.00 13.98
CA GLN A 184 10.93 -3.39 14.15
C GLN A 184 10.89 -1.97 13.55
N ILE A 185 12.02 -1.24 13.59
CA ILE A 185 12.15 0.04 12.89
C ILE A 185 12.16 -0.14 11.36
N ILE A 186 12.69 -1.25 10.85
CA ILE A 186 12.64 -1.56 9.41
C ILE A 186 11.20 -1.84 8.97
N ILE A 187 10.46 -2.61 9.76
CA ILE A 187 9.06 -2.98 9.50
C ILE A 187 8.16 -1.75 9.59
N ASP A 188 8.28 -0.98 10.68
CA ASP A 188 7.54 0.26 10.90
C ASP A 188 8.46 1.42 11.31
N PRO A 189 9.06 2.14 10.34
CA PRO A 189 9.91 3.29 10.62
C PRO A 189 9.20 4.43 11.34
N GLY A 190 7.86 4.48 11.29
CA GLY A 190 7.07 5.49 11.98
C GLY A 190 7.15 5.38 13.50
N LEU A 191 7.35 4.17 14.01
CA LEU A 191 7.40 3.88 15.44
C LEU A 191 8.52 4.64 16.16
N LEU A 192 9.71 4.73 15.55
CA LEU A 192 10.83 5.46 16.14
C LEU A 192 10.50 6.96 16.30
N GLN A 193 9.90 7.57 15.28
CA GLN A 193 9.50 8.99 15.34
C GLN A 193 8.47 9.23 16.45
N GLN A 194 7.49 8.34 16.58
CA GLN A 194 6.48 8.41 17.64
C GLN A 194 7.12 8.29 19.02
N LYS A 195 8.01 7.32 19.23
CA LYS A 195 8.68 7.10 20.51
C LYS A 195 9.59 8.27 20.92
N ILE A 196 10.34 8.85 19.99
CA ILE A 196 11.15 10.06 20.24
C ILE A 196 10.26 11.23 20.64
N THR A 197 9.16 11.44 19.90
CA THR A 197 8.23 12.53 20.21
C THR A 197 7.62 12.38 21.59
N ASN A 198 7.16 11.17 21.93
CA ASN A 198 6.44 10.93 23.19
C ASN A 198 7.36 10.89 24.41
N LEU A 199 8.54 10.26 24.30
CA LEU A 199 9.44 10.08 25.45
C LEU A 199 10.33 11.30 25.69
N PHE A 200 10.82 11.93 24.61
CA PHE A 200 11.81 13.00 24.72
C PHE A 200 11.22 14.40 24.51
N ASP A 201 9.95 14.50 24.11
CA ASP A 201 9.30 15.77 23.73
C ASP A 201 10.05 16.49 22.58
N ILE A 202 10.62 15.71 21.66
CA ILE A 202 11.36 16.22 20.50
C ILE A 202 10.61 15.87 19.21
N SER A 203 10.13 16.89 18.51
CA SER A 203 9.48 16.71 17.21
C SER A 203 10.50 16.66 16.06
N LEU A 204 10.77 15.46 15.54
CA LEU A 204 11.58 15.24 14.34
C LEU A 204 10.71 15.09 13.10
N LYS A 205 10.21 16.21 12.57
CA LYS A 205 9.34 16.22 11.39
C LYS A 205 10.04 15.54 10.20
N GLY A 206 9.38 14.56 9.59
CA GLY A 206 9.88 13.87 8.41
C GLY A 206 10.83 12.69 8.70
N LEU A 207 11.09 12.33 9.95
CA LEU A 207 11.97 11.20 10.28
C LEU A 207 11.51 9.88 9.64
N ASN A 208 10.22 9.56 9.70
CA ASN A 208 9.66 8.38 9.04
C ASN A 208 9.94 8.38 7.53
N THR A 209 9.70 9.51 6.87
CA THR A 209 9.96 9.68 5.43
C THR A 209 11.44 9.51 5.10
N ASN A 210 12.32 10.16 5.88
CA ASN A 210 13.76 10.09 5.69
C ASN A 210 14.30 8.68 5.91
N LEU A 211 13.82 7.96 6.93
CA LEU A 211 14.17 6.55 7.17
C LEU A 211 13.79 5.67 5.96
N LYS A 212 12.56 5.83 5.44
CA LYS A 212 12.08 5.10 4.26
C LYS A 212 12.92 5.38 3.01
N GLN A 213 13.25 6.65 2.77
CA GLN A 213 14.02 7.07 1.59
C GLN A 213 15.47 6.62 1.63
N SER A 214 16.11 6.61 2.82
CA SER A 214 17.50 6.21 2.98
C SER A 214 17.68 4.73 3.31
N PHE A 215 16.62 3.92 3.26
CA PHE A 215 16.69 2.49 3.59
C PHE A 215 17.44 1.71 2.50
N VAL A 216 18.35 0.83 2.93
CA VAL A 216 19.19 0.01 2.06
C VAL A 216 18.98 -1.45 2.45
N PRO A 217 18.07 -2.18 1.79
CA PRO A 217 17.71 -3.55 2.18
C PRO A 217 18.92 -4.49 2.31
N GLN A 218 19.92 -4.34 1.44
CA GLN A 218 21.13 -5.18 1.43
C GLN A 218 22.00 -4.97 2.68
N ALA A 219 21.88 -3.84 3.38
CA ALA A 219 22.59 -3.60 4.63
C ALA A 219 21.95 -4.34 5.83
N PHE A 220 20.71 -4.79 5.66
CA PHE A 220 19.88 -5.44 6.67
C PHE A 220 19.31 -6.76 6.15
N SER A 221 20.06 -7.48 5.32
CA SER A 221 19.70 -8.82 4.87
C SER A 221 19.56 -9.73 6.09
N GLY A 222 18.35 -9.81 6.63
CA GLY A 222 18.06 -10.52 7.88
C GLY A 222 18.47 -11.97 7.76
N ILE A 223 18.93 -12.53 8.86
CA ILE A 223 19.16 -13.96 8.95
C ILE A 223 17.96 -14.51 9.67
N SER A 224 17.22 -15.37 8.98
CA SER A 224 16.31 -16.27 9.66
C SER A 224 17.17 -17.42 10.19
N ALA A 225 17.85 -17.22 11.32
CA ALA A 225 18.60 -18.30 11.94
C ALA A 225 17.64 -19.46 12.21
N SER A 226 18.01 -20.66 11.77
CA SER A 226 17.20 -21.85 11.99
C SER A 226 17.15 -22.17 13.48
N LEU A 227 16.15 -22.96 13.88
CA LEU A 227 16.02 -23.42 15.25
C LEU A 227 17.30 -24.12 15.74
N ALA A 228 17.96 -24.89 14.88
CA ALA A 228 19.22 -25.56 15.19
C ALA A 228 20.35 -24.55 15.49
N THR A 229 20.51 -23.52 14.64
CA THR A 229 21.50 -22.45 14.85
C THR A 229 21.22 -21.68 16.14
N LEU A 230 19.96 -21.35 16.41
CA LEU A 230 19.55 -20.65 17.64
C LEU A 230 19.83 -21.52 18.88
N THR A 231 19.40 -22.78 18.90
CA THR A 231 19.67 -23.70 20.02
C THR A 231 21.17 -23.81 20.27
N LYS A 232 21.99 -23.93 19.22
CA LYS A 232 23.45 -23.97 19.36
C LYS A 232 24.05 -22.67 19.91
N PHE A 233 23.54 -21.51 19.49
CA PHE A 233 23.94 -20.22 20.04
C PHE A 233 23.64 -20.14 21.54
N TYR A 234 22.45 -20.58 21.96
CA TYR A 234 22.06 -20.64 23.37
C TYR A 234 22.94 -21.56 24.21
N GLN A 235 23.32 -22.70 23.65
CA GLN A 235 24.19 -23.67 24.33
C GLN A 235 25.63 -23.17 24.48
N LEU A 236 26.18 -22.52 23.44
CA LEU A 236 27.57 -22.07 23.44
C LEU A 236 27.77 -20.70 24.10
N TYR A 237 26.77 -19.82 24.03
CA TYR A 237 26.85 -18.43 24.50
C TYR A 237 25.60 -18.01 25.28
N PRO A 238 25.25 -18.72 26.37
CA PRO A 238 24.03 -18.48 27.12
C PRO A 238 23.92 -17.05 27.64
N ASP A 239 25.01 -16.46 28.11
CA ASP A 239 25.00 -15.10 28.65
C ASP A 239 24.65 -14.03 27.60
N ALA A 240 25.13 -14.19 26.37
CA ALA A 240 24.79 -13.28 25.27
C ALA A 240 23.33 -13.45 24.83
N ALA A 241 22.84 -14.69 24.85
CA ALA A 241 21.46 -15.02 24.54
C ALA A 241 20.48 -14.47 25.59
N TYR A 242 20.76 -14.69 26.88
CA TYR A 242 19.94 -14.17 27.98
C TYR A 242 19.97 -12.65 28.05
N LEU A 243 21.11 -12.00 27.76
CA LEU A 243 21.11 -10.55 27.65
C LEU A 243 20.21 -10.07 26.51
N PHE A 244 20.24 -10.73 25.35
CA PHE A 244 19.35 -10.37 24.24
C PHE A 244 17.86 -10.50 24.63
N GLU A 245 17.48 -11.54 25.37
CA GLU A 245 16.12 -11.66 25.93
C GLU A 245 15.76 -10.49 26.85
N GLN A 246 16.67 -10.11 27.74
CA GLN A 246 16.44 -8.98 28.64
C GLN A 246 16.29 -7.66 27.88
N LEU A 247 17.04 -7.47 26.80
CA LEU A 247 16.87 -6.31 25.92
C LEU A 247 15.49 -6.32 25.28
N GLU A 248 15.03 -7.46 24.75
CA GLU A 248 13.68 -7.58 24.18
C GLU A 248 12.57 -7.28 25.19
N GLN A 249 12.73 -7.72 26.45
CA GLN A 249 11.75 -7.47 27.51
C GLN A 249 11.69 -6.00 27.94
N GLU A 250 12.84 -5.31 27.97
CA GLU A 250 12.96 -3.93 28.45
C GLU A 250 12.89 -2.89 27.32
N ALA A 251 12.83 -3.32 26.06
CA ALA A 251 12.87 -2.44 24.91
C ALA A 251 11.57 -1.63 24.73
N ASP A 252 11.73 -0.34 24.38
CA ASP A 252 10.61 0.51 23.98
C ASP A 252 10.06 0.14 22.61
N ILE A 253 10.93 -0.45 21.79
CA ILE A 253 10.64 -1.03 20.48
C ILE A 253 11.32 -2.40 20.45
N PRO A 254 10.65 -3.48 20.89
CA PRO A 254 11.22 -4.81 20.82
C PRO A 254 11.15 -5.36 19.39
N GLY A 255 11.80 -6.51 19.16
CA GLY A 255 11.74 -7.23 17.89
C GLY A 255 10.37 -7.86 17.61
N HIS A 256 10.27 -8.54 16.47
CA HIS A 256 9.02 -9.17 16.03
C HIS A 256 8.64 -10.35 16.94
N GLU A 257 7.34 -10.58 17.12
CA GLU A 257 6.78 -11.59 18.04
C GLU A 257 7.30 -13.01 17.74
N GLU A 258 7.45 -13.37 16.46
CA GLU A 258 8.03 -14.67 16.06
C GLU A 258 9.47 -14.86 16.53
N THR A 259 10.29 -13.80 16.50
CA THR A 259 11.67 -13.84 17.00
C THR A 259 11.65 -14.04 18.52
N GLN A 260 10.71 -13.41 19.24
CA GLN A 260 10.56 -13.57 20.68
C GLN A 260 10.14 -14.99 21.06
N GLN A 261 9.16 -15.57 20.37
CA GLN A 261 8.69 -16.93 20.62
C GLN A 261 9.79 -17.99 20.39
N LEU A 262 10.59 -17.84 19.32
CA LEU A 262 11.72 -18.73 19.05
C LEU A 262 12.82 -18.60 20.10
N THR A 263 13.12 -17.37 20.51
CA THR A 263 14.08 -17.03 21.57
C THR A 263 13.64 -17.68 22.90
N GLU A 264 12.37 -17.54 23.28
CA GLU A 264 11.81 -18.19 24.49
C GLU A 264 11.87 -19.72 24.43
N PHE A 265 11.60 -20.33 23.27
CA PHE A 265 11.69 -21.76 23.10
C PHE A 265 13.13 -22.26 23.31
N CYS A 266 14.12 -21.66 22.64
CA CYS A 266 15.53 -22.03 22.79
C CYS A 266 16.05 -21.79 24.22
N SER A 267 15.56 -20.74 24.90
CA SER A 267 15.85 -20.47 26.31
C SER A 267 15.39 -21.60 27.23
N ARG A 268 14.18 -22.12 27.00
CA ARG A 268 13.63 -23.25 27.76
C ARG A 268 14.38 -24.54 27.44
N ASP A 269 14.60 -24.82 26.15
CA ASP A 269 15.27 -26.03 25.70
C ASP A 269 16.71 -26.13 26.21
N SER A 270 17.48 -25.04 26.14
CA SER A 270 18.87 -24.99 26.67
C SER A 270 18.95 -25.20 28.18
N LYS A 271 17.93 -24.76 28.95
CA LYS A 271 17.85 -25.02 30.39
C LYS A 271 17.48 -26.47 30.71
N THR A 272 16.70 -27.13 29.86
CA THR A 272 16.28 -28.54 30.04
C THR A 272 17.26 -29.56 29.46
N ASN A 273 17.98 -29.17 28.41
CA ASN A 273 18.94 -29.98 27.66
C ASN A 273 20.27 -29.21 27.54
N PRO A 274 21.04 -29.10 28.64
CA PRO A 274 22.36 -28.47 28.57
C PRO A 274 23.24 -29.28 27.59
N PRO A 275 24.16 -28.61 26.86
CA PRO A 275 25.06 -29.34 25.97
C PRO A 275 25.83 -30.39 26.78
N PRO A 276 26.07 -31.58 26.22
CA PRO A 276 26.93 -32.57 26.88
C PRO A 276 28.26 -31.89 27.22
N GLU A 277 28.78 -32.11 28.44
CA GLU A 277 30.11 -31.64 28.83
C GLU A 277 31.10 -32.09 27.75
N SER A 278 31.52 -31.17 26.89
CA SER A 278 32.32 -31.56 25.74
C SER A 278 33.72 -31.90 26.22
N GLU A 279 34.16 -33.13 25.97
CA GLU A 279 35.58 -33.55 26.03
C GLU A 279 36.47 -32.79 25.01
N HIS A 280 35.92 -31.83 24.26
CA HIS A 280 36.61 -31.06 23.25
C HIS A 280 37.52 -29.99 23.87
N LYS A 281 38.81 -30.30 23.90
CA LYS A 281 39.92 -29.44 24.34
C LYS A 281 40.21 -28.24 23.42
N ASP A 282 39.44 -28.01 22.35
CA ASP A 282 39.67 -26.93 21.39
C ASP A 282 38.41 -26.06 21.19
N PRO A 283 38.38 -24.83 21.73
CA PRO A 283 37.26 -23.90 21.57
C PRO A 283 37.05 -23.39 20.13
N ALA A 284 37.96 -23.66 19.19
CA ALA A 284 37.80 -23.28 17.79
C ALA A 284 36.71 -24.10 17.06
N HIS A 285 36.53 -25.38 17.41
CA HIS A 285 35.66 -26.29 16.67
C HIS A 285 34.16 -25.95 16.80
N PRO A 286 33.59 -25.71 18.00
CA PRO A 286 32.17 -25.41 18.14
C PRO A 286 31.76 -24.06 17.52
N ASN A 287 32.67 -23.08 17.55
CA ASN A 287 32.47 -21.75 16.97
C ASN A 287 32.44 -21.79 15.45
N LEU A 288 33.31 -22.60 14.84
CA LEU A 288 33.29 -22.85 13.40
C LEU A 288 31.97 -23.49 12.98
N GLU A 289 31.51 -24.52 13.69
CA GLU A 289 30.25 -25.16 13.37
C GLU A 289 29.03 -24.23 13.53
N LEU A 290 28.99 -23.42 14.59
CA LEU A 290 27.93 -22.40 14.76
C LEU A 290 27.95 -21.41 13.61
N PHE A 291 29.15 -20.96 13.20
CA PHE A 291 29.29 -20.05 12.08
C PHE A 291 28.86 -20.67 10.75
N TYR A 292 29.27 -21.91 10.44
CA TYR A 292 28.87 -22.60 9.21
C TYR A 292 27.34 -22.75 9.13
N SER A 293 26.70 -23.18 10.22
CA SER A 293 25.24 -23.27 10.32
C SER A 293 24.57 -21.93 10.03
N LEU A 294 25.13 -20.84 10.59
CA LEU A 294 24.64 -19.48 10.37
C LEU A 294 24.82 -18.99 8.92
N VAL A 295 25.91 -19.37 8.26
CA VAL A 295 26.15 -19.08 6.83
C VAL A 295 25.18 -19.86 5.95
N GLU A 296 24.96 -21.13 6.23
CA GLU A 296 24.01 -21.99 5.51
C GLU A 296 22.58 -21.42 5.58
N ASP A 297 22.13 -21.06 6.80
CA ASP A 297 20.85 -20.38 7.01
C ASP A 297 20.74 -19.10 6.19
N SER A 298 21.80 -18.28 6.18
CA SER A 298 21.84 -17.03 5.42
C SER A 298 21.71 -17.27 3.90
N LEU A 299 22.42 -18.27 3.36
CA LEU A 299 22.35 -18.64 1.95
C LEU A 299 20.97 -19.20 1.57
N GLN A 300 20.37 -20.02 2.43
CA GLN A 300 19.04 -20.57 2.22
C GLN A 300 17.96 -19.47 2.26
N ALA A 301 18.08 -18.52 3.19
CA ALA A 301 17.20 -17.37 3.28
C ALA A 301 17.33 -16.45 2.04
N GLU A 302 18.54 -16.24 1.52
CA GLU A 302 18.75 -15.48 0.29
C GLU A 302 18.14 -16.18 -0.93
N SER A 303 18.37 -17.49 -1.08
CA SER A 303 17.76 -18.31 -2.14
C SER A 303 16.23 -18.23 -2.11
N THR A 304 15.65 -18.38 -0.92
CA THR A 304 14.20 -18.28 -0.71
C THR A 304 13.68 -16.88 -1.04
N ARG A 305 14.35 -15.82 -0.55
CA ARG A 305 13.99 -14.43 -0.88
C ARG A 305 14.03 -14.17 -2.38
N LYS A 306 15.05 -14.66 -3.07
CA LYS A 306 15.17 -14.51 -4.53
C LYS A 306 13.97 -15.14 -5.25
N LYS A 307 13.59 -16.37 -4.88
CA LYS A 307 12.40 -17.05 -5.44
C LYS A 307 11.11 -16.27 -5.18
N ILE A 308 10.94 -15.73 -3.97
CA ILE A 308 9.76 -14.90 -3.62
C ILE A 308 9.74 -13.63 -4.47
N ILE A 309 10.86 -12.92 -4.59
CA ILE A 309 10.96 -11.70 -5.40
C ILE A 309 10.67 -12.00 -6.87
N GLU A 310 11.20 -13.09 -7.43
CA GLU A 310 10.91 -13.52 -8.80
C GLU A 310 9.39 -13.78 -8.99
N GLY A 311 8.74 -14.44 -8.03
CA GLY A 311 7.29 -14.64 -8.05
C GLY A 311 6.50 -13.34 -7.93
N LEU A 312 6.89 -12.43 -7.04
CA LEU A 312 6.24 -11.11 -6.86
C LEU A 312 6.40 -10.24 -8.11
N LEU A 313 7.57 -10.25 -8.75
CA LEU A 313 7.81 -9.52 -10.00
C LEU A 313 6.91 -10.04 -11.11
N GLU A 314 6.65 -11.35 -11.18
CA GLU A 314 5.70 -11.91 -12.14
C GLU A 314 4.27 -11.46 -11.85
N ASN A 315 3.86 -11.41 -10.57
CA ASN A 315 2.56 -10.87 -10.17
C ASN A 315 2.40 -9.39 -10.56
N VAL A 316 3.43 -8.57 -10.38
CA VAL A 316 3.41 -7.15 -10.79
C VAL A 316 3.20 -7.01 -12.31
N LYS A 317 3.85 -7.86 -13.12
CA LYS A 317 3.62 -7.88 -14.58
C LYS A 317 2.18 -8.28 -14.94
N ILE A 318 1.59 -9.23 -14.21
CA ILE A 318 0.20 -9.64 -14.41
C ILE A 318 -0.75 -8.47 -14.09
N ILE A 319 -0.53 -7.79 -12.96
CA ILE A 319 -1.32 -6.60 -12.57
C ILE A 319 -1.23 -5.52 -13.64
N GLY A 320 -0.03 -5.25 -14.17
CA GLY A 320 0.17 -4.29 -15.26
C GLY A 320 -0.64 -4.64 -16.52
N ARG A 321 -0.68 -5.92 -16.91
CA ARG A 321 -1.51 -6.40 -18.04
C ARG A 321 -3.00 -6.21 -17.78
N VAL A 322 -3.47 -6.58 -16.59
CA VAL A 322 -4.88 -6.41 -16.18
C VAL A 322 -5.29 -4.93 -16.19
N GLN A 323 -4.42 -4.03 -15.74
CA GLN A 323 -4.69 -2.59 -15.78
C GLN A 323 -4.80 -2.05 -17.21
N GLU A 324 -3.98 -2.53 -18.14
CA GLU A 324 -4.07 -2.12 -19.54
C GLU A 324 -5.33 -2.66 -20.22
N ASP A 325 -5.70 -3.91 -19.96
CA ASP A 325 -6.94 -4.49 -20.46
C ASP A 325 -8.18 -3.78 -19.86
N HIS A 326 -8.12 -3.40 -18.59
CA HIS A 326 -9.15 -2.59 -17.96
C HIS A 326 -9.30 -1.22 -18.66
N LYS A 327 -8.20 -0.53 -18.99
CA LYS A 327 -8.24 0.73 -19.76
C LYS A 327 -8.85 0.53 -21.15
N LYS A 328 -8.50 -0.55 -21.86
CA LYS A 328 -9.07 -0.87 -23.18
C LYS A 328 -10.58 -1.13 -23.08
N LEU A 329 -11.00 -1.93 -22.09
CA LEU A 329 -12.41 -2.23 -21.87
C LEU A 329 -13.19 -0.96 -21.51
N HIS A 330 -12.61 -0.09 -20.67
CA HIS A 330 -13.24 1.19 -20.32
C HIS A 330 -13.47 2.08 -21.54
N ARG A 331 -12.47 2.20 -22.44
CA ARG A 331 -12.65 2.93 -23.72
C ARG A 331 -13.75 2.32 -24.59
N LYS A 332 -13.83 0.99 -24.67
CA LYS A 332 -14.87 0.27 -25.43
C LYS A 332 -16.26 0.51 -24.85
N ILE A 333 -16.40 0.49 -23.53
CA ILE A 333 -17.66 0.79 -22.83
C ILE A 333 -18.08 2.23 -23.11
N SER A 334 -17.16 3.19 -23.03
CA SER A 334 -17.44 4.59 -23.35
C SER A 334 -17.90 4.78 -24.80
N SER A 335 -17.28 4.09 -25.76
CA SER A 335 -17.70 4.18 -27.17
C SER A 335 -19.08 3.56 -27.40
N LEU A 336 -19.35 2.40 -26.82
CA LEU A 336 -20.66 1.73 -26.92
C LEU A 336 -21.77 2.55 -26.25
N SER A 337 -21.48 3.20 -25.12
CA SER A 337 -22.43 4.08 -24.45
C SER A 337 -22.76 5.32 -25.29
N ALA A 338 -21.76 5.90 -25.99
CA ALA A 338 -22.00 7.00 -26.91
C ALA A 338 -22.85 6.57 -28.12
N GLU A 339 -22.59 5.39 -28.68
CA GLU A 339 -23.37 4.81 -29.76
C GLU A 339 -24.82 4.52 -29.34
N GLN A 340 -25.02 3.97 -28.14
CA GLN A 340 -26.34 3.73 -27.57
C GLN A 340 -27.14 5.03 -27.39
N ASN A 341 -26.49 6.12 -26.96
CA ASN A 341 -27.13 7.42 -26.84
C ASN A 341 -27.58 7.96 -28.21
N ASN A 342 -26.73 7.85 -29.24
CA ASN A 342 -27.08 8.27 -30.60
C ASN A 342 -28.27 7.47 -31.14
N LEU A 343 -28.29 6.15 -30.94
CA LEU A 343 -29.42 5.30 -31.34
C LEU A 343 -30.71 5.64 -30.58
N SER A 344 -30.61 6.01 -29.29
CA SER A 344 -31.77 6.47 -28.52
C SER A 344 -32.35 7.76 -29.09
N VAL A 345 -31.51 8.73 -29.44
CA VAL A 345 -31.95 10.00 -30.06
C VAL A 345 -32.65 9.73 -31.39
N GLU A 346 -32.08 8.87 -32.23
CA GLU A 346 -32.68 8.54 -33.53
C GLU A 346 -34.01 7.80 -33.39
N ARG A 347 -34.11 6.88 -32.40
CA ARG A 347 -35.37 6.21 -32.06
C ARG A 347 -36.45 7.22 -31.68
N ASP A 348 -36.13 8.20 -30.84
CA ASP A 348 -37.10 9.21 -30.38
C ASP A 348 -37.54 10.13 -31.53
N ARG A 349 -36.62 10.45 -32.46
CA ARG A 349 -36.91 11.18 -33.69
C ARG A 349 -37.88 10.41 -34.60
N LEU A 350 -37.58 9.15 -34.90
CA LEU A 350 -38.45 8.29 -35.71
C LEU A 350 -39.82 8.09 -35.06
N SER A 351 -39.89 7.94 -33.74
CA SER A 351 -41.16 7.86 -33.01
C SER A 351 -42.00 9.13 -33.18
N THR A 352 -41.37 10.31 -33.14
CA THR A 352 -42.04 11.59 -33.38
C THR A 352 -42.59 11.69 -34.81
N GLU A 353 -41.81 11.25 -35.80
CA GLU A 353 -42.21 11.25 -37.22
C GLU A 353 -43.38 10.31 -37.48
N ILE A 354 -43.33 9.08 -36.95
CA ILE A 354 -44.43 8.10 -37.01
C ILE A 354 -45.72 8.69 -36.42
N ASN A 355 -45.63 9.34 -35.26
CA ASN A 355 -46.78 9.99 -34.64
C ASN A 355 -47.34 11.13 -35.50
N GLY A 356 -46.47 11.88 -36.20
CA GLY A 356 -46.87 12.92 -37.16
C GLY A 356 -47.66 12.33 -38.34
N LEU A 357 -47.09 11.29 -38.98
CA LEU A 357 -47.73 10.60 -40.10
C LEU A 357 -49.06 9.94 -39.70
N ALA A 358 -49.17 9.40 -38.49
CA ALA A 358 -50.42 8.85 -37.97
C ALA A 358 -51.52 9.93 -37.87
N ARG A 359 -51.19 11.13 -37.39
CA ARG A 359 -52.14 12.26 -37.34
C ARG A 359 -52.58 12.71 -38.73
N GLU A 360 -51.65 12.75 -39.68
CA GLU A 360 -51.95 13.12 -41.07
C GLU A 360 -52.88 12.09 -41.73
N ARG A 361 -52.58 10.79 -41.57
CA ARG A 361 -53.45 9.69 -42.00
C ARG A 361 -54.86 9.83 -41.42
N ASP A 362 -54.97 10.10 -40.11
CA ASP A 362 -56.27 10.22 -39.45
C ASP A 362 -57.06 11.45 -39.95
N SER A 363 -56.38 12.55 -40.27
CA SER A 363 -56.97 13.73 -40.91
C SER A 363 -57.50 13.41 -42.33
N LEU A 364 -56.69 12.74 -43.15
CA LEU A 364 -57.09 12.30 -44.50
C LEU A 364 -58.28 11.34 -44.45
N ASN A 365 -58.29 10.39 -43.51
CA ASN A 365 -59.42 9.48 -43.32
C ASN A 365 -60.72 10.23 -42.98
N LYS A 366 -60.67 11.27 -42.13
CA LYS A 366 -61.83 12.13 -41.88
C LYS A 366 -62.30 12.87 -43.13
N GLN A 367 -61.38 13.35 -43.96
CA GLN A 367 -61.74 13.98 -45.24
C GLN A 367 -62.42 12.99 -46.18
N ILE A 368 -61.87 11.78 -46.31
CA ILE A 368 -62.46 10.70 -47.12
C ILE A 368 -63.90 10.43 -46.66
N GLN A 369 -64.13 10.26 -45.36
CA GLN A 369 -65.48 10.05 -44.80
C GLN A 369 -66.45 11.20 -45.14
N ASN A 370 -65.97 12.46 -45.09
CA ASN A 370 -66.79 13.62 -45.47
C ASN A 370 -67.14 13.61 -46.97
N TYR A 371 -66.18 13.27 -47.84
CA TYR A 371 -66.43 13.13 -49.27
C TYR A 371 -67.40 11.98 -49.57
N GLU A 372 -67.29 10.85 -48.89
CA GLU A 372 -68.23 9.72 -49.00
C GLU A 372 -69.64 10.14 -48.60
N HIS A 373 -69.81 10.85 -47.49
CA HIS A 373 -71.11 11.36 -47.05
C HIS A 373 -71.72 12.36 -48.06
N ARG A 374 -70.90 13.24 -48.64
CA ARG A 374 -71.33 14.16 -49.71
C ARG A 374 -71.76 13.41 -50.98
N LEU A 375 -71.01 12.39 -51.37
CA LEU A 375 -71.33 11.52 -52.51
C LEU A 375 -72.66 10.80 -52.30
N GLN A 376 -72.90 10.24 -51.12
CA GLN A 376 -74.18 9.60 -50.76
C GLN A 376 -75.34 10.61 -50.81
N SER A 377 -75.14 11.82 -50.29
CA SER A 377 -76.14 12.89 -50.35
C SER A 377 -76.45 13.30 -51.79
N LEU A 378 -75.43 13.39 -52.64
CA LEU A 378 -75.57 13.71 -54.06
C LEU A 378 -76.30 12.60 -54.83
N ASP A 379 -75.99 11.34 -54.56
CA ASP A 379 -76.70 10.18 -55.13
C ASP A 379 -78.18 10.21 -54.75
N LEU A 380 -78.50 10.48 -53.48
CA LEU A 380 -79.87 10.58 -52.99
C LEU A 380 -80.64 11.73 -53.66
N MET A 381 -80.03 12.91 -53.77
CA MET A 381 -80.62 14.05 -54.49
C MET A 381 -80.85 13.72 -55.97
N THR A 382 -79.90 13.05 -56.61
CA THR A 382 -80.00 12.63 -58.02
C THR A 382 -81.15 11.65 -58.22
N ARG A 383 -81.28 10.64 -57.35
CA ARG A 383 -82.41 9.69 -57.35
C ARG A 383 -83.74 10.39 -57.14
N HIS A 384 -83.82 11.36 -56.21
CA HIS A 384 -85.03 12.12 -55.96
C HIS A 384 -85.43 12.98 -57.17
N LEU A 385 -84.47 13.68 -57.78
CA LEU A 385 -84.70 14.48 -58.99
C LEU A 385 -85.19 13.62 -60.16
N ILE A 386 -84.56 12.46 -60.39
CA ILE A 386 -84.99 11.49 -61.40
C ILE A 386 -86.42 11.02 -61.13
N SER A 387 -86.77 10.72 -59.87
CA SER A 387 -88.11 10.29 -59.48
C SER A 387 -89.17 11.39 -59.73
N LEU A 388 -88.87 12.64 -59.35
CA LEU A 388 -89.73 13.81 -59.63
C LEU A 388 -89.96 14.00 -61.13
N ILE A 389 -88.90 13.94 -61.94
CA ILE A 389 -89.00 14.03 -63.41
C ILE A 389 -89.89 12.91 -63.96
N LEU A 390 -89.66 11.67 -63.55
CA LEU A 390 -90.46 10.51 -64.00
C LEU A 390 -91.93 10.63 -63.57
N THR A 391 -92.21 11.16 -62.38
CA THR A 391 -93.57 11.34 -61.86
C THR A 391 -94.32 12.44 -62.62
N ASN A 392 -93.69 13.60 -62.83
CA ASN A 392 -94.27 14.68 -63.63
C ASN A 392 -94.47 14.27 -65.10
N MET A 393 -93.54 13.49 -65.68
CA MET A 393 -93.70 12.96 -67.04
C MET A 393 -94.87 11.97 -67.15
N ARG A 394 -95.14 11.14 -66.13
CA ARG A 394 -96.32 10.27 -66.09
C ARG A 394 -97.62 11.05 -66.00
N ALA A 395 -97.65 12.16 -65.27
CA ALA A 395 -98.84 12.99 -65.13
C ALA A 395 -99.26 13.72 -66.43
N ILE A 396 -98.34 13.85 -67.41
CA ILE A 396 -98.55 14.65 -68.63
C ILE A 396 -98.85 13.78 -69.88
N SER A 397 -98.72 12.45 -69.85
CA SER A 397 -98.75 11.59 -71.06
C SER A 397 -99.82 10.49 -71.08
N GLN A 398 -100.43 10.26 -72.25
CA GLN A 398 -101.39 9.16 -72.51
C GLN A 398 -100.75 7.78 -72.79
N ASP A 399 -99.40 7.67 -72.87
CA ASP A 399 -98.69 6.39 -73.01
C ASP A 399 -97.39 6.37 -72.19
N PRO A 400 -97.41 5.79 -70.96
CA PRO A 400 -96.29 5.80 -70.02
C PRO A 400 -95.07 4.94 -70.42
N ALA A 401 -95.26 3.89 -71.25
CA ALA A 401 -94.21 2.92 -71.55
C ALA A 401 -93.15 3.50 -72.52
N LYS A 402 -93.60 4.27 -73.52
CA LYS A 402 -92.76 4.84 -74.57
C LYS A 402 -91.83 5.96 -74.07
N ILE A 403 -92.23 6.68 -73.01
CA ILE A 403 -91.42 7.73 -72.38
C ILE A 403 -90.36 7.14 -71.44
N LYS A 404 -90.70 6.10 -70.66
CA LYS A 404 -89.75 5.39 -69.79
C LYS A 404 -88.57 4.84 -70.61
N GLU A 405 -88.86 4.29 -71.79
CA GLU A 405 -87.86 3.81 -72.77
C GLU A 405 -86.95 4.94 -73.29
N LYS A 406 -87.51 6.09 -73.68
CA LYS A 406 -86.73 7.25 -74.16
C LYS A 406 -85.87 7.88 -73.06
N PHE A 407 -86.39 7.99 -71.84
CA PHE A 407 -85.64 8.55 -70.72
C PHE A 407 -84.51 7.61 -70.26
N ARG A 408 -84.77 6.29 -70.26
CA ARG A 408 -83.73 5.27 -70.03
C ARG A 408 -82.61 5.38 -71.07
N ARG A 409 -82.95 5.50 -72.35
CA ARG A 409 -81.98 5.76 -73.43
C ARG A 409 -81.23 7.09 -73.26
N TRP A 410 -81.88 8.14 -72.77
CA TRP A 410 -81.23 9.43 -72.53
C TRP A 410 -80.24 9.37 -71.35
N ILE A 411 -80.59 8.69 -70.25
CA ILE A 411 -79.67 8.44 -69.12
C ILE A 411 -78.48 7.58 -69.59
N ASP A 412 -78.74 6.46 -70.27
CA ASP A 412 -77.67 5.59 -70.78
C ASP A 412 -76.74 6.33 -71.76
N TYR A 413 -77.28 7.24 -72.56
CA TYR A 413 -76.50 8.07 -73.47
C TYR A 413 -75.68 9.16 -72.77
N ARG A 414 -76.22 9.79 -71.71
CA ARG A 414 -75.58 10.91 -71.01
C ARG A 414 -74.52 10.46 -70.00
N PHE A 415 -74.70 9.29 -69.38
CA PHE A 415 -73.81 8.76 -68.32
C PHE A 415 -72.90 7.61 -68.77
N ARG A 416 -72.67 7.49 -70.10
CA ARG A 416 -71.84 6.49 -70.80
C ARG A 416 -70.95 5.62 -69.88
N GLY A 417 -71.39 4.38 -69.61
CA GLY A 417 -70.48 3.27 -69.29
C GLY A 417 -70.45 2.72 -67.86
N LYS A 418 -71.21 3.25 -66.89
CA LYS A 418 -71.40 2.55 -65.60
C LYS A 418 -72.80 1.92 -65.54
N LYS A 419 -72.87 0.58 -65.65
CA LYS A 419 -74.10 -0.20 -65.44
C LYS A 419 -74.67 0.11 -64.04
N LEU A 420 -75.84 0.73 -63.97
CA LEU A 420 -76.66 0.78 -62.76
C LEU A 420 -77.66 -0.39 -62.80
N GLU A 421 -77.32 -1.50 -62.14
CA GLU A 421 -78.24 -2.63 -61.92
C GLU A 421 -79.28 -2.21 -60.88
N PHE A 422 -80.56 -2.13 -61.27
CA PHE A 422 -81.69 -1.80 -60.38
C PHE A 422 -82.52 -3.03 -59.96
N ASP A 423 -82.12 -4.24 -60.37
CA ASP A 423 -82.83 -5.47 -60.04
C ASP A 423 -81.86 -6.45 -59.37
N ARG A 424 -81.82 -6.46 -58.02
CA ARG A 424 -81.47 -7.65 -57.24
C ARG A 424 -82.30 -7.69 -55.95
N GLU A 425 -83.14 -8.71 -55.84
CA GLU A 425 -83.57 -9.25 -54.56
C GLU A 425 -82.42 -10.09 -53.93
N ILE A 426 -82.04 -9.70 -52.69
CA ILE A 426 -81.66 -10.44 -51.45
C ILE A 426 -80.72 -11.67 -51.54
N PRO A 427 -79.73 -11.81 -50.62
CA PRO A 427 -79.93 -12.75 -49.49
C PRO A 427 -79.57 -12.19 -48.11
N ALA A 428 -80.32 -12.66 -47.11
CA ALA A 428 -79.93 -12.69 -45.72
C ALA A 428 -78.68 -13.57 -45.57
N ASP A 429 -77.58 -12.99 -45.10
CA ASP A 429 -76.68 -13.54 -44.06
C ASP A 429 -75.33 -12.82 -44.17
N THR A 430 -75.10 -11.88 -43.26
CA THR A 430 -73.75 -11.48 -42.80
C THR A 430 -73.90 -10.91 -41.40
N SER A 431 -74.64 -11.66 -40.58
CA SER A 431 -74.62 -11.58 -39.13
C SER A 431 -73.50 -12.48 -38.62
N ALA A 432 -72.26 -11.98 -38.62
CA ALA A 432 -71.10 -12.42 -37.84
C ALA A 432 -69.88 -11.62 -38.37
N ASN A 433 -69.21 -10.72 -37.67
CA ASN A 433 -68.94 -10.60 -36.24
C ASN A 433 -68.85 -9.11 -35.89
N LEU A 434 -69.83 -8.63 -35.13
CA LEU A 434 -69.64 -7.57 -34.15
C LEU A 434 -69.66 -8.26 -32.78
N VAL A 435 -68.74 -7.82 -31.91
CA VAL A 435 -68.64 -8.09 -30.47
C VAL A 435 -67.79 -9.29 -30.02
N SER A 436 -66.53 -9.00 -29.67
CA SER A 436 -65.99 -9.16 -28.29
C SER A 436 -64.73 -8.29 -28.20
N SER A 437 -64.74 -7.13 -27.55
CA SER A 437 -64.63 -6.92 -26.09
C SER A 437 -63.55 -7.76 -25.43
N SER A 438 -62.57 -7.01 -24.92
CA SER A 438 -61.91 -7.16 -23.62
C SER A 438 -60.98 -8.35 -23.37
N THR A 439 -59.81 -7.93 -22.87
CA THR A 439 -59.01 -8.48 -21.78
C THR A 439 -57.95 -9.54 -22.07
N ASP A 440 -56.78 -9.25 -21.47
CA ASP A 440 -55.64 -10.09 -21.07
C ASP A 440 -54.43 -9.99 -22.01
N ASP A 441 -53.18 -9.74 -21.57
CA ASP A 441 -52.59 -9.47 -20.25
C ASP A 441 -51.11 -9.10 -20.53
N ILE A 442 -50.58 -8.02 -19.92
CA ILE A 442 -49.63 -7.98 -18.79
C ILE A 442 -48.12 -8.06 -19.13
N SER A 443 -47.42 -7.17 -18.40
CA SER A 443 -46.00 -7.08 -17.98
C SER A 443 -44.94 -6.67 -18.99
#